data_AF-R1DM92-F1
#
_entry.id   AF-R1DM92-F1
#
_cell.length_a   1.000
_cell.length_b   1.000
_cell.length_c   1.000
_cell.angle_alpha   90.00
_cell.angle_beta   90.00
_cell.angle_gamma   90.00
#
_symmetry.space_group_name_H-M   'P 1'
#
loop_
_entity.id
_entity.type
_entity.pdbx_description
1 polymer ?
#
loop_
_entity_poly.entity_id
_entity_poly.type
_entity_poly.pdbx_seq_one_letter_code
_entity_poly.pdbx_strand_id
1 'polypeptide(L)'
;MTTWNLIRSDQLCTAGETRLGYCWTEGADCCGRLCREKASCSYFLWDSTTFECWQSHAGSRDCDSGWIEARGVSFYALEGDRTPFTWSLVHKHAECASPDMALGDGLASTVGECAFRCDALPGCDFFLYDERGGGCFEEYTSSADCPEGLQTWRRYDFYALLRGSAAPIPLAERWSCVGPAPFPGEAASSAPRRTSTCFEYHAAPKRSWVGSEAACLSRGMHLASVHSAAENEVALSLCAEECWIGFTDRQSEGEWRWTDGSRDGGPHPWSPGEPNGQLHETTDGAYIYPLRAGLDSPGSRDDDFVNVSTAGPAAGHVVERAFLCRHDFRAAPRPP
;
A
#
# COMPACT_ATOMS: atom_id res chain seq x y z
N MET A 1 -11.51 11.11 18.31
CA MET A 1 -12.14 12.41 18.01
C MET A 1 -11.54 12.90 16.72
N THR A 2 -12.35 13.27 15.75
CA THR A 2 -11.86 13.79 14.47
C THR A 2 -11.35 15.20 14.72
N THR A 3 -10.11 15.47 14.35
CA THR A 3 -9.43 16.73 14.62
C THR A 3 -9.09 17.39 13.30
N TRP A 4 -9.56 18.62 13.10
CA TRP A 4 -9.23 19.49 11.99
C TRP A 4 -9.17 20.93 12.49
N ASN A 5 -8.37 21.73 11.81
CA ASN A 5 -8.23 23.15 12.09
C ASN A 5 -8.82 23.97 10.95
N LEU A 6 -9.63 24.96 11.30
CA LEU A 6 -9.93 26.06 10.41
C LEU A 6 -8.65 26.86 10.17
N ILE A 7 -8.24 26.98 8.91
CA ILE A 7 -7.06 27.77 8.52
C ILE A 7 -7.47 29.16 8.02
N ARG A 8 -8.51 29.21 7.17
CA ARG A 8 -9.07 30.46 6.63
C ARG A 8 -10.59 30.35 6.52
N SER A 9 -11.30 31.41 6.89
CA SER A 9 -12.74 31.57 6.65
C SER A 9 -12.97 32.51 5.47
N ASP A 10 -14.06 32.30 4.74
CA ASP A 10 -14.48 33.09 3.56
C ASP A 10 -13.42 33.16 2.44
N GLN A 11 -12.58 32.12 2.36
CA GLN A 11 -11.51 32.04 1.38
C GLN A 11 -11.37 30.64 0.82
N LEU A 12 -11.06 30.60 -0.47
CA LEU A 12 -10.79 29.38 -1.22
C LEU A 12 -9.36 29.42 -1.75
N CYS A 13 -8.68 28.28 -1.65
CA CYS A 13 -7.36 28.07 -2.21
C CYS A 13 -7.50 27.67 -3.68
N THR A 14 -6.80 28.35 -4.59
CA THR A 14 -6.92 28.13 -6.05
C THR A 14 -6.19 26.87 -6.58
N ALA A 15 -5.88 25.92 -5.70
CA ALA A 15 -5.17 24.69 -6.03
C ALA A 15 -6.06 23.65 -6.74
N GLY A 16 -7.34 23.97 -6.96
CA GLY A 16 -8.33 23.07 -7.52
C GLY A 16 -9.03 22.22 -6.46
N GLU A 17 -10.26 21.84 -6.76
CA GLU A 17 -11.14 21.15 -5.82
C GLU A 17 -11.74 19.88 -6.43
N THR A 18 -12.03 18.91 -5.57
CA THR A 18 -12.83 17.73 -5.93
C THR A 18 -13.96 17.57 -4.95
N ARG A 19 -15.18 17.38 -5.48
CA ARG A 19 -16.37 17.31 -4.64
C ARG A 19 -16.36 16.04 -3.80
N LEU A 20 -16.54 16.20 -2.48
CA LEU A 20 -16.67 15.09 -1.53
C LEU A 20 -18.13 14.69 -1.32
N GLY A 21 -19.04 15.66 -1.29
CA GLY A 21 -20.47 15.40 -1.06
C GLY A 21 -21.22 16.61 -0.49
N TYR A 22 -22.23 16.31 0.33
CA TYR A 22 -23.04 17.30 1.05
C TYR A 22 -23.14 16.94 2.53
N CYS A 23 -23.14 17.95 3.40
CA CYS A 23 -23.24 17.80 4.85
C CYS A 23 -24.20 18.84 5.45
N TRP A 24 -25.43 18.41 5.75
CA TRP A 24 -26.54 19.31 6.12
C TRP A 24 -26.59 19.72 7.60
N THR A 25 -26.27 18.81 8.52
CA THR A 25 -26.52 18.99 9.97
C THR A 25 -25.26 19.06 10.82
N GLU A 26 -24.14 18.58 10.30
CA GLU A 26 -22.88 18.42 11.05
C GLU A 26 -21.81 19.45 10.64
N GLY A 27 -22.12 20.35 9.72
CA GLY A 27 -21.21 21.39 9.24
C GLY A 27 -19.86 20.84 8.76
N ALA A 28 -18.77 21.53 9.12
CA ALA A 28 -17.40 21.15 8.77
C ALA A 28 -17.03 19.74 9.24
N ASP A 29 -17.64 19.24 10.32
CA ASP A 29 -17.22 18.00 10.95
C ASP A 29 -17.48 16.78 10.05
N CYS A 30 -18.60 16.82 9.34
CA CYS A 30 -18.94 15.82 8.34
C CYS A 30 -18.00 15.94 7.11
N CYS A 31 -17.68 17.15 6.65
CA CYS A 31 -16.71 17.33 5.55
C CYS A 31 -15.33 16.77 5.91
N GLY A 32 -14.88 16.97 7.15
CA GLY A 32 -13.61 16.42 7.63
C GLY A 32 -13.59 14.89 7.70
N ARG A 33 -14.72 14.24 8.04
CA ARG A 33 -14.85 12.77 7.95
C ARG A 33 -14.78 12.28 6.50
N LEU A 34 -15.54 12.90 5.59
CA LEU A 34 -15.49 12.56 4.16
C LEU A 34 -14.09 12.74 3.56
N CYS A 35 -13.38 13.78 3.99
CA CYS A 35 -11.99 14.00 3.59
C CYS A 35 -11.11 12.85 4.10
N ARG A 36 -11.23 12.43 5.36
CA ARG A 36 -10.42 11.30 5.89
C ARG A 36 -10.65 9.96 5.19
N GLU A 37 -11.83 9.73 4.62
CA GLU A 37 -12.09 8.53 3.81
C GLU A 37 -11.29 8.52 2.48
N LYS A 38 -10.71 9.66 2.08
CA LYS A 38 -9.88 9.79 0.90
C LYS A 38 -8.41 9.85 1.28
N ALA A 39 -7.63 8.85 0.83
CA ALA A 39 -6.19 8.78 1.07
C ALA A 39 -5.45 10.05 0.59
N SER A 40 -5.93 10.76 -0.43
CA SER A 40 -5.30 11.99 -0.94
C SER A 40 -5.74 13.29 -0.26
N CYS A 41 -6.73 13.26 0.65
CA CYS A 41 -7.31 14.48 1.19
C CYS A 41 -6.62 14.92 2.49
N SER A 42 -5.87 16.01 2.40
CA SER A 42 -5.20 16.67 3.53
C SER A 42 -5.92 17.95 3.95
N TYR A 43 -6.62 18.58 3.00
CA TYR A 43 -7.35 19.83 3.17
C TYR A 43 -8.76 19.70 2.60
N PHE A 44 -9.72 20.33 3.26
CA PHE A 44 -11.11 20.35 2.78
C PHE A 44 -11.73 21.73 2.91
N LEU A 45 -12.73 21.97 2.09
CA LEU A 45 -13.59 23.13 2.11
C LEU A 45 -14.98 22.71 2.60
N TRP A 46 -15.55 23.56 3.46
CA TRP A 46 -16.97 23.49 3.79
C TRP A 46 -17.64 24.78 3.33
N ASP A 47 -18.63 24.64 2.47
CA ASP A 47 -19.52 25.73 2.07
C ASP A 47 -20.78 25.73 2.95
N SER A 48 -20.85 26.72 3.83
CA SER A 48 -21.98 26.94 4.74
C SER A 48 -23.27 27.41 4.05
N THR A 49 -23.20 27.86 2.80
CA THR A 49 -24.35 28.37 2.03
C THR A 49 -25.01 27.28 1.21
N THR A 50 -24.23 26.38 0.64
CA THR A 50 -24.70 25.26 -0.20
C THR A 50 -24.68 23.92 0.52
N PHE A 51 -24.04 23.86 1.70
CA PHE A 51 -23.77 22.63 2.45
C PHE A 51 -22.87 21.63 1.71
N GLU A 52 -22.13 22.09 0.69
CA GLU A 52 -21.22 21.26 -0.07
C GLU A 52 -19.87 21.09 0.65
N CYS A 53 -19.30 19.91 0.48
CA CYS A 53 -17.95 19.58 0.94
C CYS A 53 -17.06 19.31 -0.26
N TRP A 54 -15.85 19.85 -0.22
CA TRP A 54 -14.85 19.70 -1.26
C TRP A 54 -13.50 19.34 -0.67
N GLN A 55 -12.75 18.47 -1.33
CA GLN A 55 -11.33 18.29 -1.10
C GLN A 55 -10.61 19.43 -1.80
N SER A 56 -9.69 20.10 -1.09
CA SER A 56 -8.77 21.04 -1.72
C SER A 56 -7.44 20.34 -2.00
N HIS A 57 -6.91 20.54 -3.21
CA HIS A 57 -5.62 20.00 -3.64
C HIS A 57 -4.45 20.94 -3.28
N ALA A 58 -4.63 21.79 -2.28
CA ALA A 58 -3.57 22.63 -1.76
C ALA A 58 -2.37 21.78 -1.35
N GLY A 59 -1.17 22.15 -1.81
CA GLY A 59 0.07 21.48 -1.42
C GLY A 59 0.53 21.86 0.00
N SER A 60 -0.01 22.95 0.56
CA SER A 60 0.39 23.48 1.85
C SER A 60 -0.75 24.21 2.55
N ARG A 61 -0.61 24.43 3.86
CA ARG A 61 -1.56 25.19 4.68
C ARG A 61 -1.62 26.66 4.30
N ASP A 62 -0.57 27.18 3.66
CA ASP A 62 -0.45 28.57 3.27
C ASP A 62 -1.02 28.83 1.87
N CYS A 63 -1.37 27.76 1.13
CA CYS A 63 -1.89 27.77 -0.23
C CYS A 63 -0.98 28.52 -1.21
N ASP A 64 0.06 27.84 -1.69
CA ASP A 64 1.06 28.43 -2.60
C ASP A 64 0.48 28.89 -3.95
N SER A 65 -0.70 28.37 -4.35
CA SER A 65 -1.41 28.80 -5.55
C SER A 65 -2.15 30.13 -5.38
N GLY A 66 -2.32 30.60 -4.14
CA GLY A 66 -2.99 31.85 -3.80
C GLY A 66 -4.44 31.69 -3.33
N TRP A 67 -4.92 32.71 -2.63
CA TRP A 67 -6.26 32.77 -2.04
C TRP A 67 -7.19 33.67 -2.83
N ILE A 68 -8.44 33.26 -2.97
CA ILE A 68 -9.53 34.12 -3.47
C ILE A 68 -10.63 34.26 -2.42
N GLU A 69 -11.35 35.39 -2.46
CA GLU A 69 -12.52 35.61 -1.62
C GLU A 69 -13.65 34.66 -2.06
N ALA A 70 -14.15 33.87 -1.11
CA ALA A 70 -15.23 32.92 -1.34
C ALA A 70 -16.12 32.91 -0.10
N ARG A 71 -17.06 33.87 -0.04
CA ARG A 71 -17.92 34.04 1.14
C ARG A 71 -18.75 32.80 1.41
N GLY A 72 -18.78 32.38 2.66
CA GLY A 72 -19.46 31.17 3.12
C GLY A 72 -18.63 29.90 2.96
N VAL A 73 -17.47 29.95 2.29
CA VAL A 73 -16.54 28.82 2.11
C VAL A 73 -15.38 28.97 3.08
N SER A 74 -15.14 27.93 3.87
CA SER A 74 -14.03 27.90 4.83
C SER A 74 -13.08 26.76 4.54
N PHE A 75 -11.78 27.02 4.63
CA PHE A 75 -10.71 26.07 4.37
C PHE A 75 -10.17 25.48 5.68
N TYR A 76 -10.12 24.16 5.73
CA TYR A 76 -9.70 23.38 6.89
C TYR A 76 -8.54 22.46 6.53
N ALA A 77 -7.66 22.23 7.50
CA ALA A 77 -6.64 21.19 7.44
C ALA A 77 -6.99 20.09 8.43
N LEU A 78 -6.87 18.82 8.01
CA LEU A 78 -6.96 17.71 8.94
C LEU A 78 -5.77 17.73 9.92
N GLU A 79 -6.02 17.48 11.21
CA GLU A 79 -4.98 17.26 12.22
C GLU A 79 -4.82 15.77 12.50
N GLY A 80 -3.59 15.33 12.74
CA GLY A 80 -3.24 13.96 13.12
C GLY A 80 -2.73 13.11 11.95
N ASP A 81 -1.49 12.64 12.10
CA ASP A 81 -0.83 11.54 11.39
C ASP A 81 -0.53 11.65 9.89
N ARG A 82 -0.22 12.84 9.39
CA ARG A 82 0.69 12.93 8.24
C ARG A 82 1.89 13.76 8.66
N THR A 83 3.06 13.12 8.76
CA THR A 83 4.30 13.85 8.96
C THR A 83 4.40 14.90 7.85
N PRO A 84 4.71 16.17 8.16
CA PRO A 84 4.92 17.15 7.11
C PRO A 84 6.02 16.62 6.20
N PHE A 85 5.66 16.38 4.95
CA PHE A 85 6.54 15.89 3.92
C PHE A 85 6.62 16.90 2.78
N THR A 86 7.76 16.89 2.10
CA THR A 86 7.98 17.61 0.84
C THR A 86 8.49 16.60 -0.18
N TRP A 87 8.67 17.00 -1.43
CA TRP A 87 9.30 16.14 -2.44
C TRP A 87 10.31 16.94 -3.24
N SER A 88 11.29 16.24 -3.80
CA SER A 88 12.33 16.85 -4.64
C SER A 88 12.54 16.02 -5.90
N LEU A 89 12.75 16.71 -7.02
CA LEU A 89 13.17 16.08 -8.27
C LEU A 89 14.62 15.59 -8.10
N VAL A 90 14.83 14.29 -8.22
CA VAL A 90 16.15 13.66 -8.17
C VAL A 90 16.76 13.68 -9.56
N HIS A 91 16.05 13.11 -10.55
CA HIS A 91 16.50 13.05 -11.93
C HIS A 91 15.36 13.38 -12.90
N LYS A 92 15.67 14.24 -13.88
CA LYS A 92 14.72 14.59 -14.94
C LYS A 92 14.86 13.63 -16.12
N HIS A 93 13.75 13.17 -16.69
CA HIS A 93 13.69 12.24 -17.82
C HIS A 93 14.49 10.95 -17.58
N ALA A 94 14.41 10.43 -16.37
CA ALA A 94 15.13 9.24 -15.95
C ALA A 94 14.36 8.52 -14.84
N GLU A 95 14.56 7.20 -14.78
CA GLU A 95 14.02 6.30 -13.76
C GLU A 95 15.11 5.30 -13.36
N CYS A 96 14.99 4.69 -12.19
CA CYS A 96 15.92 3.62 -11.82
C CYS A 96 15.59 2.37 -12.66
N ALA A 97 16.54 1.46 -12.84
CA ALA A 97 16.33 0.18 -13.51
C ALA A 97 15.63 -0.84 -12.60
N SER A 98 14.64 -0.38 -11.85
CA SER A 98 13.80 -1.14 -10.94
C SER A 98 12.39 -1.29 -11.52
N PRO A 99 11.58 -2.20 -10.96
CA PRO A 99 10.17 -2.30 -11.33
C PRO A 99 9.34 -1.16 -10.75
N ASP A 100 8.44 -0.61 -11.57
CA ASP A 100 7.56 0.50 -11.18
C ASP A 100 6.15 -0.01 -10.85
N MET A 101 5.55 0.55 -9.81
CA MET A 101 4.20 0.19 -9.39
C MET A 101 3.24 1.36 -9.50
N ALA A 102 2.11 1.19 -10.21
CA ALA A 102 1.11 2.24 -10.32
C ALA A 102 0.59 2.69 -8.94
N LEU A 103 0.66 4.00 -8.69
CA LEU A 103 0.12 4.63 -7.50
C LEU A 103 -1.36 4.94 -7.69
N GLY A 104 -2.24 4.20 -7.03
CA GLY A 104 -3.68 4.27 -7.24
C GLY A 104 -4.07 3.73 -8.61
N ASP A 105 -4.75 4.53 -9.42
CA ASP A 105 -5.08 4.24 -10.82
C ASP A 105 -3.90 4.43 -11.79
N GLY A 106 -2.72 4.83 -11.29
CA GLY A 106 -1.53 5.09 -12.09
C GLY A 106 -1.53 6.42 -12.83
N LEU A 107 -2.52 7.29 -12.58
CA LEU A 107 -2.65 8.60 -13.21
C LEU A 107 -2.79 9.71 -12.16
N ALA A 108 -1.95 10.74 -12.26
CA ALA A 108 -2.02 11.94 -11.45
C ALA A 108 -1.98 13.18 -12.36
N SER A 109 -2.77 14.19 -11.99
CA SER A 109 -2.83 15.48 -12.71
C SER A 109 -1.62 16.36 -12.42
N THR A 110 -0.94 16.14 -11.28
CA THR A 110 0.23 16.90 -10.84
C THR A 110 1.25 16.01 -10.13
N VAL A 111 2.50 16.47 -10.06
CA VAL A 111 3.57 15.84 -9.26
C VAL A 111 3.15 15.73 -7.79
N GLY A 112 2.50 16.76 -7.25
CA GLY A 112 2.09 16.79 -5.85
C GLY A 112 1.03 15.72 -5.53
N GLU A 113 0.07 15.51 -6.42
CA GLU A 113 -0.90 14.41 -6.28
C GLU A 113 -0.19 13.05 -6.25
N CYS A 114 0.82 12.86 -7.11
CA CYS A 114 1.62 11.64 -7.11
C CYS A 114 2.44 11.48 -5.80
N ALA A 115 3.04 12.56 -5.32
CA ALA A 115 3.75 12.59 -4.05
C ALA A 115 2.84 12.26 -2.86
N PHE A 116 1.61 12.77 -2.82
CA PHE A 116 0.62 12.42 -1.80
C PHE A 116 0.23 10.94 -1.83
N ARG A 117 0.10 10.36 -3.03
CA ARG A 117 -0.19 8.93 -3.17
C ARG A 117 0.97 8.08 -2.69
N CYS A 118 2.20 8.47 -3.01
CA CYS A 118 3.39 7.82 -2.47
C CYS A 118 3.45 7.98 -0.94
N ASP A 119 3.20 9.16 -0.39
CA ASP A 119 3.24 9.37 1.07
C ASP A 119 2.22 8.51 1.82
N ALA A 120 1.04 8.29 1.22
CA ALA A 120 0.00 7.41 1.75
C ALA A 120 0.37 5.92 1.74
N LEU A 121 1.42 5.51 1.02
CA LEU A 121 1.91 4.14 1.00
C LEU A 121 3.04 3.94 2.01
N PRO A 122 2.88 3.01 2.98
CA PRO A 122 3.94 2.70 3.94
C PRO A 122 5.23 2.28 3.21
N GLY A 123 6.30 3.07 3.34
CA GLY A 123 7.62 2.81 2.75
C GLY A 123 7.78 3.13 1.27
N CYS A 124 6.88 3.91 0.67
CA CYS A 124 7.19 4.58 -0.57
C CYS A 124 8.05 5.81 -0.24
N ASP A 125 9.28 5.81 -0.75
CA ASP A 125 10.26 6.89 -0.57
C ASP A 125 10.57 7.62 -1.89
N PHE A 126 10.19 7.00 -3.01
CA PHE A 126 10.62 7.31 -4.36
C PHE A 126 9.44 7.13 -5.31
N PHE A 127 9.21 8.08 -6.21
CA PHE A 127 8.12 8.00 -7.18
C PHE A 127 8.48 8.60 -8.54
N LEU A 128 7.82 8.11 -9.57
CA LEU A 128 7.89 8.58 -10.94
C LEU A 128 6.65 9.39 -11.30
N TYR A 129 6.86 10.50 -11.99
CA TYR A 129 5.78 11.28 -12.58
C TYR A 129 6.07 11.62 -14.04
N ASP A 130 5.08 11.44 -14.90
CA ASP A 130 5.16 11.81 -16.31
C ASP A 130 4.34 13.08 -16.59
N GLU A 131 5.03 14.19 -16.81
CA GLU A 131 4.42 15.51 -17.05
C GLU A 131 3.51 15.55 -18.29
N ARG A 132 3.62 14.60 -19.24
CA ARG A 132 2.86 14.63 -20.51
C ARG A 132 1.60 13.78 -20.48
N GLY A 133 1.67 12.62 -19.85
CA GLY A 133 0.55 11.67 -19.78
C GLY A 133 -0.05 11.51 -18.39
N GLY A 134 0.52 12.19 -17.38
CA GLY A 134 0.08 12.10 -16.00
C GLY A 134 0.42 10.77 -15.34
N GLY A 135 1.31 9.95 -15.91
CA GLY A 135 1.68 8.68 -15.29
C GLY A 135 2.24 8.87 -13.89
N CYS A 136 1.83 8.04 -12.93
CA CYS A 136 2.21 8.14 -11.53
C CYS A 136 2.51 6.76 -10.92
N PHE A 137 3.77 6.54 -10.53
CA PHE A 137 4.26 5.23 -10.10
C PHE A 137 5.18 5.34 -8.88
N GLU A 138 5.15 4.35 -7.99
CA GLU A 138 6.16 4.13 -6.95
C GLU A 138 7.40 3.55 -7.65
N GLU A 139 8.55 4.16 -7.37
CA GLU A 139 9.86 3.69 -7.85
C GLU A 139 10.48 2.82 -6.75
N TYR A 140 10.73 1.55 -7.06
CA TYR A 140 11.19 0.59 -6.06
C TYR A 140 12.72 0.51 -6.03
N THR A 141 13.35 1.55 -5.49
CA THR A 141 14.80 1.60 -5.24
C THR A 141 15.11 1.85 -3.77
N SER A 142 16.27 1.39 -3.34
CA SER A 142 16.79 1.64 -1.99
C SER A 142 17.46 3.02 -1.84
N SER A 143 17.77 3.70 -2.94
CA SER A 143 18.48 4.98 -2.93
C SER A 143 18.20 5.79 -4.19
N ALA A 144 18.25 7.12 -4.05
CA ALA A 144 18.25 8.07 -5.15
C ALA A 144 19.40 7.85 -6.16
N ASP A 145 20.47 7.15 -5.76
CA ASP A 145 21.61 6.81 -6.61
C ASP A 145 21.34 5.66 -7.59
N CYS A 146 20.17 5.00 -7.51
CA CYS A 146 19.77 3.84 -8.33
C CYS A 146 20.87 2.75 -8.40
N PRO A 147 21.13 1.99 -7.32
CA PRO A 147 22.12 0.90 -7.35
C PRO A 147 21.81 -0.19 -8.39
N GLU A 148 20.56 -0.29 -8.83
CA GLU A 148 20.08 -1.15 -9.91
C GLU A 148 20.50 -0.64 -11.31
N GLY A 149 20.97 0.60 -11.39
CA GLY A 149 21.35 1.31 -12.61
C GLY A 149 20.35 2.42 -12.95
N LEU A 150 20.83 3.54 -13.50
CA LEU A 150 19.98 4.65 -13.90
C LEU A 150 19.64 4.56 -15.40
N GLN A 151 18.35 4.55 -15.73
CA GLN A 151 17.87 4.59 -17.11
C GLN A 151 17.56 6.03 -17.51
N THR A 152 18.33 6.57 -18.45
CA THR A 152 18.15 7.94 -18.95
C THR A 152 17.28 7.98 -20.21
N TRP A 153 16.72 9.15 -20.54
CA TRP A 153 15.85 9.40 -21.71
C TRP A 153 14.46 8.78 -21.62
N ARG A 154 14.00 8.59 -20.38
CA ARG A 154 12.63 8.15 -20.10
C ARG A 154 11.70 9.35 -20.08
N ARG A 155 10.41 9.07 -20.23
CA ARG A 155 9.36 10.10 -20.19
C ARG A 155 9.01 10.53 -18.76
N TYR A 156 9.49 9.77 -17.77
CA TYR A 156 9.23 9.97 -16.36
C TYR A 156 10.33 10.82 -15.73
N ASP A 157 9.92 11.65 -14.79
CA ASP A 157 10.76 12.38 -13.87
C ASP A 157 10.76 11.63 -12.53
N PHE A 158 11.95 11.41 -11.97
CA PHE A 158 12.18 10.64 -10.75
C PHE A 158 12.30 11.57 -9.53
N TYR A 159 11.45 11.36 -8.53
CA TYR A 159 11.34 12.18 -7.32
C TYR A 159 11.57 11.36 -6.05
N ALA A 160 12.06 12.05 -5.01
CA ALA A 160 12.17 11.53 -3.66
C ALA A 160 11.21 12.26 -2.72
N LEU A 161 10.56 11.52 -1.83
CA LEU A 161 9.83 12.07 -0.69
C LEU A 161 10.80 12.44 0.43
N LEU A 162 10.61 13.63 0.98
CA LEU A 162 11.40 14.21 2.05
C LEU A 162 10.49 14.40 3.26
N ARG A 163 10.45 13.42 4.16
CA ARG A 163 9.73 13.50 5.43
C ARG A 163 10.64 14.17 6.46
N GLY A 164 10.13 15.16 7.21
CA GLY A 164 10.95 16.07 8.02
C GLY A 164 12.06 15.38 8.85
N SER A 165 13.32 15.70 8.56
CA SER A 165 14.55 15.36 9.31
C SER A 165 14.83 13.89 9.67
N ALA A 166 13.99 12.93 9.28
CA ALA A 166 14.29 11.52 9.40
C ALA A 166 14.75 11.02 8.03
N ALA A 167 15.95 10.46 7.97
CA ALA A 167 16.37 9.66 6.83
C ALA A 167 15.29 8.60 6.51
N PRO A 168 15.19 8.13 5.25
CA PRO A 168 14.32 7.00 4.90
C PRO A 168 14.49 5.89 5.94
N ILE A 169 13.37 5.31 6.39
CA ILE A 169 13.43 4.16 7.30
C ILE A 169 14.23 3.09 6.56
N PRO A 170 15.39 2.63 7.07
CA PRO A 170 16.20 1.65 6.37
C PRO A 170 15.36 0.42 6.07
N LEU A 171 15.48 -0.19 4.88
CA LEU A 171 14.73 -1.39 4.47
C LEU A 171 14.72 -2.52 5.53
N ALA A 172 15.75 -2.58 6.38
CA ALA A 172 15.86 -3.50 7.50
C ALA A 172 14.77 -3.34 8.58
N GLU A 173 14.08 -2.20 8.66
CA GLU A 173 12.98 -1.93 9.59
C GLU A 173 11.58 -2.09 8.93
N ARG A 174 11.52 -2.33 7.61
CA ARG A 174 10.24 -2.54 6.87
C ARG A 174 9.74 -3.98 6.97
N TRP A 175 10.60 -4.91 7.41
CA TRP A 175 10.33 -6.34 7.38
C TRP A 175 10.34 -6.94 8.78
N SER A 176 9.35 -7.78 9.08
CA SER A 176 9.42 -8.65 10.25
C SER A 176 10.06 -9.97 9.85
N CYS A 177 11.25 -10.23 10.38
CA CYS A 177 12.06 -11.38 10.00
C CYS A 177 12.03 -12.49 11.05
N VAL A 178 11.89 -13.73 10.59
CA VAL A 178 12.11 -14.96 11.37
C VAL A 178 13.47 -15.52 11.00
N GLY A 179 14.37 -15.63 11.97
CA GLY A 179 15.69 -16.21 11.79
C GLY A 179 16.18 -16.88 13.06
N PRO A 180 17.32 -17.59 13.03
CA PRO A 180 17.92 -18.15 14.23
C PRO A 180 18.16 -17.05 15.26
N ALA A 181 17.83 -17.34 16.53
CA ALA A 181 17.93 -16.38 17.63
C ALA A 181 19.29 -15.67 17.63
N PRO A 182 19.35 -14.34 17.89
CA PRO A 182 20.61 -13.65 18.03
C PRO A 182 21.45 -14.30 19.14
N PHE A 183 22.75 -14.42 18.92
CA PHE A 183 23.64 -14.88 19.98
C PHE A 183 23.59 -13.86 21.14
N PRO A 184 23.68 -14.30 22.41
CA PRO A 184 23.67 -13.38 23.54
C PRO A 184 24.81 -12.36 23.40
N GLY A 185 24.44 -11.08 23.22
CA GLY A 185 25.38 -9.96 23.09
C GLY A 185 25.27 -9.14 21.79
N GLU A 186 24.45 -9.55 20.81
CA GLU A 186 24.25 -8.81 19.56
C GLU A 186 22.99 -7.91 19.64
N ALA A 187 23.12 -6.64 19.28
CA ALA A 187 22.00 -5.70 19.32
C ALA A 187 20.98 -5.99 18.19
N ALA A 188 19.68 -5.85 18.50
CA ALA A 188 18.56 -6.05 17.59
C ALA A 188 18.47 -5.06 16.39
N SER A 189 19.46 -4.16 16.25
CA SER A 189 19.52 -3.11 15.23
C SER A 189 20.39 -3.49 14.02
N SER A 190 20.82 -4.75 13.90
CA SER A 190 21.63 -5.18 12.75
C SER A 190 20.77 -5.67 11.59
N ALA A 191 21.21 -5.40 10.36
CA ALA A 191 20.55 -5.84 9.14
C ALA A 191 20.18 -7.34 9.19
N PRO A 192 19.04 -7.75 8.59
CA PRO A 192 18.58 -9.13 8.65
C PRO A 192 19.65 -10.11 8.17
N ARG A 193 19.80 -11.23 8.91
CA ARG A 193 20.82 -12.24 8.64
C ARG A 193 20.57 -12.89 7.28
N ARG A 194 21.63 -13.35 6.59
CA ARG A 194 21.55 -14.09 5.31
C ARG A 194 20.87 -15.47 5.39
N THR A 195 20.17 -15.77 6.48
CA THR A 195 19.39 -17.00 6.68
C THR A 195 18.04 -16.69 7.31
N SER A 196 17.65 -15.41 7.41
CA SER A 196 16.34 -15.02 7.91
C SER A 196 15.35 -14.97 6.76
N THR A 197 14.16 -15.50 7.03
CA THR A 197 12.95 -15.26 6.24
C THR A 197 12.37 -13.93 6.68
N CYS A 198 11.97 -13.07 5.75
CA CYS A 198 11.36 -11.79 6.08
C CYS A 198 9.99 -11.64 5.43
N PHE A 199 9.05 -11.08 6.19
CA PHE A 199 7.70 -10.79 5.73
C PHE A 199 7.49 -9.27 5.64
N GLU A 200 6.79 -8.84 4.60
CA GLU A 200 6.41 -7.45 4.37
C GLU A 200 4.89 -7.36 4.21
N TYR A 201 4.26 -6.43 4.94
CA TYR A 201 2.81 -6.22 4.91
C TYR A 201 2.42 -5.02 4.06
N HIS A 202 1.49 -5.26 3.13
CA HIS A 202 0.93 -4.24 2.25
C HIS A 202 -0.55 -4.01 2.59
N ALA A 203 -0.81 -2.98 3.40
CA ALA A 203 -2.16 -2.60 3.82
C ALA A 203 -2.99 -1.94 2.69
N ALA A 204 -2.33 -1.19 1.81
CA ALA A 204 -2.96 -0.48 0.71
C ALA A 204 -1.98 -0.26 -0.47
N PRO A 205 -2.47 -0.09 -1.71
CA PRO A 205 -3.84 -0.41 -2.11
C PRO A 205 -4.10 -1.92 -1.97
N LYS A 206 -5.33 -2.28 -1.60
CA LYS A 206 -5.75 -3.68 -1.62
C LYS A 206 -5.74 -4.17 -3.06
N ARG A 207 -5.44 -5.45 -3.26
CA ARG A 207 -5.31 -6.04 -4.59
C ARG A 207 -5.97 -7.41 -4.64
N SER A 208 -6.35 -7.82 -5.85
CA SER A 208 -6.69 -9.22 -6.12
C SER A 208 -5.51 -10.12 -5.78
N TRP A 209 -5.76 -11.42 -5.57
CA TRP A 209 -4.68 -12.37 -5.29
C TRP A 209 -3.60 -12.33 -6.39
N VAL A 210 -4.03 -12.33 -7.66
CA VAL A 210 -3.11 -12.22 -8.83
C VAL A 210 -2.37 -10.88 -8.84
N GLY A 211 -3.05 -9.78 -8.54
CA GLY A 211 -2.44 -8.46 -8.42
C GLY A 211 -1.43 -8.36 -7.28
N SER A 212 -1.66 -9.11 -6.20
CA SER A 212 -0.79 -9.17 -5.02
C SER A 212 0.47 -9.99 -5.31
N GLU A 213 0.37 -11.13 -5.98
CA GLU A 213 1.53 -11.90 -6.44
C GLU A 213 2.38 -11.09 -7.41
N ALA A 214 1.76 -10.42 -8.39
CA ALA A 214 2.47 -9.52 -9.30
C ALA A 214 3.19 -8.39 -8.53
N ALA A 215 2.55 -7.87 -7.47
CA ALA A 215 3.15 -6.85 -6.62
C ALA A 215 4.35 -7.36 -5.81
N CYS A 216 4.31 -8.58 -5.29
CA CYS A 216 5.48 -9.19 -4.63
C CYS A 216 6.59 -9.52 -5.64
N LEU A 217 6.26 -10.08 -6.80
CA LEU A 217 7.22 -10.39 -7.87
C LEU A 217 7.98 -9.15 -8.35
N SER A 218 7.30 -8.01 -8.45
CA SER A 218 7.93 -6.73 -8.79
C SER A 218 8.98 -6.28 -7.77
N ARG A 219 8.98 -6.84 -6.56
CA ARG A 219 9.96 -6.56 -5.50
C ARG A 219 11.02 -7.65 -5.35
N GLY A 220 11.11 -8.58 -6.32
CA GLY A 220 11.98 -9.75 -6.22
C GLY A 220 11.56 -10.71 -5.10
N MET A 221 10.28 -10.68 -4.73
CA MET A 221 9.65 -11.49 -3.69
C MET A 221 8.52 -12.31 -4.29
N HIS A 222 7.85 -13.11 -3.46
CA HIS A 222 6.59 -13.76 -3.79
C HIS A 222 5.56 -13.45 -2.71
N LEU A 223 4.27 -13.67 -2.98
CA LEU A 223 3.30 -13.77 -1.89
C LEU A 223 3.80 -14.77 -0.85
N ALA A 224 3.54 -14.44 0.40
CA ALA A 224 4.21 -15.08 1.51
C ALA A 224 3.97 -16.60 1.55
N SER A 225 5.03 -17.38 1.47
CA SER A 225 5.00 -18.79 1.89
C SER A 225 5.18 -18.89 3.40
N VAL A 226 4.49 -19.85 4.03
CA VAL A 226 4.52 -20.04 5.50
C VAL A 226 4.74 -21.52 5.80
N HIS A 227 5.90 -21.84 6.38
CA HIS A 227 6.39 -23.21 6.56
C HIS A 227 6.53 -23.66 8.01
N SER A 228 6.24 -22.79 8.98
CA SER A 228 6.31 -23.14 10.39
C SER A 228 5.32 -22.34 11.22
N ALA A 229 5.02 -22.82 12.43
CA ALA A 229 4.19 -22.09 13.39
C ALA A 229 4.78 -20.71 13.73
N ALA A 230 6.10 -20.60 13.88
CA ALA A 230 6.77 -19.32 14.14
C ALA A 230 6.65 -18.35 12.96
N GLU A 231 6.76 -18.84 11.72
CA GLU A 231 6.49 -18.01 10.53
C GLU A 231 5.02 -17.58 10.48
N ASN A 232 4.09 -18.48 10.84
CA ASN A 232 2.66 -18.17 10.89
C ASN A 232 2.34 -17.09 11.94
N GLU A 233 2.96 -17.15 13.11
CA GLU A 233 2.82 -16.13 14.16
C GLU A 233 3.32 -14.75 13.70
N VAL A 234 4.47 -14.70 13.01
CA VAL A 234 4.98 -13.43 12.48
C VAL A 234 4.11 -12.88 11.36
N ALA A 235 3.71 -13.73 10.40
CA ALA A 235 2.79 -13.34 9.33
C ALA A 235 1.47 -12.82 9.90
N LEU A 236 0.93 -13.50 10.91
CA LEU A 236 -0.28 -13.09 11.63
C LEU A 236 -0.10 -11.76 12.37
N SER A 237 1.04 -11.56 13.03
CA SER A 237 1.31 -10.32 13.78
C SER A 237 1.37 -9.07 12.89
N LEU A 238 1.72 -9.27 11.63
CA LEU A 238 1.76 -8.24 10.60
C LEU A 238 0.39 -8.01 9.94
N CYS A 239 -0.38 -9.08 9.76
CA CYS A 239 -1.66 -9.02 9.09
C CYS A 239 -2.73 -8.41 10.00
N ALA A 240 -2.96 -7.10 9.86
CA ALA A 240 -3.92 -6.36 10.67
C ALA A 240 -5.40 -6.68 10.36
N GLU A 241 -5.66 -7.34 9.22
CA GLU A 241 -7.01 -7.69 8.72
C GLU A 241 -6.97 -9.04 7.97
N GLU A 242 -7.61 -9.16 6.80
CA GLU A 242 -7.46 -10.32 5.91
C GLU A 242 -6.31 -10.07 4.92
N CYS A 243 -5.34 -10.98 4.85
CA CYS A 243 -4.18 -10.83 3.96
C CYS A 243 -3.98 -12.03 3.06
N TRP A 244 -3.84 -11.78 1.76
CA TRP A 244 -3.41 -12.82 0.81
C TRP A 244 -2.02 -13.36 1.15
N ILE A 245 -1.86 -14.66 1.00
CA ILE A 245 -0.60 -15.40 1.06
C ILE A 245 -0.42 -16.24 -0.20
N GLY A 246 0.79 -16.79 -0.39
CA GLY A 246 1.19 -17.41 -1.66
C GLY A 246 0.68 -18.84 -1.87
N PHE A 247 -0.22 -19.35 -1.04
CA PHE A 247 -0.76 -20.70 -1.18
C PHE A 247 -1.95 -20.67 -2.14
N THR A 248 -1.95 -21.50 -3.16
CA THR A 248 -3.01 -21.51 -4.19
C THR A 248 -3.11 -22.89 -4.84
N ASP A 249 -4.28 -23.28 -5.29
CA ASP A 249 -4.50 -24.46 -6.13
C ASP A 249 -4.84 -24.10 -7.59
N ARG A 250 -4.63 -22.83 -7.98
CA ARG A 250 -4.94 -22.29 -9.31
C ARG A 250 -4.41 -23.13 -10.49
N GLN A 251 -3.33 -23.88 -10.29
CA GLN A 251 -2.76 -24.74 -11.34
C GLN A 251 -3.55 -26.03 -11.54
N SER A 252 -4.13 -26.58 -10.47
CA SER A 252 -4.94 -27.80 -10.46
C SER A 252 -5.80 -27.79 -9.20
N GLU A 253 -7.11 -27.63 -9.39
CA GLU A 253 -8.13 -27.66 -8.34
C GLU A 253 -7.87 -28.78 -7.32
N GLY A 254 -7.83 -28.43 -6.03
CA GLY A 254 -7.55 -29.35 -4.92
C GLY A 254 -6.07 -29.69 -4.72
N GLU A 255 -5.15 -29.26 -5.59
CA GLU A 255 -3.70 -29.37 -5.40
C GLU A 255 -3.06 -28.02 -5.05
N TRP A 256 -3.03 -27.73 -3.75
CA TRP A 256 -2.45 -26.49 -3.23
C TRP A 256 -0.91 -26.46 -3.30
N ARG A 257 -0.36 -25.32 -3.73
CA ARG A 257 1.07 -25.09 -3.94
C ARG A 257 1.45 -23.65 -3.57
N TRP A 258 2.71 -23.44 -3.20
CA TRP A 258 3.26 -22.11 -2.98
C TRP A 258 3.72 -21.46 -4.29
N THR A 259 3.45 -20.17 -4.47
CA THR A 259 3.85 -19.41 -5.67
C THR A 259 5.36 -19.26 -5.84
N ASP A 260 6.10 -19.26 -4.74
CA ASP A 260 7.57 -19.21 -4.72
C ASP A 260 8.24 -20.56 -5.08
N GLY A 261 7.46 -21.61 -5.34
CA GLY A 261 7.94 -22.94 -5.67
C GLY A 261 8.57 -23.69 -4.48
N SER A 262 8.44 -23.15 -3.25
CA SER A 262 8.85 -23.84 -2.04
C SER A 262 8.07 -25.15 -1.87
N ARG A 263 8.70 -26.13 -1.22
CA ARG A 263 8.05 -27.42 -0.97
C ARG A 263 6.90 -27.21 0.01
N ASP A 264 5.76 -27.81 -0.30
CA ASP A 264 4.71 -27.99 0.69
C ASP A 264 5.26 -28.83 1.86
N GLY A 265 5.18 -28.26 3.05
CA GLY A 265 5.72 -28.80 4.30
C GLY A 265 4.74 -29.72 5.05
N GLY A 266 3.53 -29.92 4.53
CA GLY A 266 2.50 -30.78 5.14
C GLY A 266 1.30 -29.99 5.66
N PRO A 267 0.60 -30.48 6.71
CA PRO A 267 -0.71 -29.96 7.08
C PRO A 267 -0.66 -28.47 7.43
N HIS A 268 -1.63 -27.74 6.89
CA HIS A 268 -1.77 -26.30 7.07
C HIS A 268 -2.94 -25.99 8.02
N PRO A 269 -2.90 -24.86 8.75
CA PRO A 269 -3.92 -24.51 9.72
C PRO A 269 -5.19 -23.99 9.03
N TRP A 270 -5.87 -24.80 8.23
CA TRP A 270 -7.15 -24.42 7.63
C TRP A 270 -8.22 -24.18 8.69
N SER A 271 -9.12 -23.23 8.43
CA SER A 271 -10.30 -23.01 9.25
C SER A 271 -11.27 -24.18 9.16
N PRO A 272 -12.14 -24.40 10.16
CA PRO A 272 -13.10 -25.50 10.12
C PRO A 272 -14.03 -25.41 8.90
N GLY A 273 -13.87 -26.34 7.97
CA GLY A 273 -14.63 -26.36 6.71
C GLY A 273 -13.77 -26.05 5.48
N GLU A 274 -12.57 -25.51 5.68
CA GLU A 274 -11.62 -25.13 4.63
C GLU A 274 -10.57 -26.22 4.33
N PRO A 275 -9.97 -26.22 3.12
CA PRO A 275 -10.34 -25.38 1.98
C PRO A 275 -11.68 -25.82 1.37
N ASN A 276 -12.56 -24.87 1.12
CA ASN A 276 -13.90 -25.15 0.59
C ASN A 276 -13.99 -24.58 -0.83
N GLY A 277 -13.94 -25.47 -1.84
CA GLY A 277 -14.28 -25.08 -3.20
C GLY A 277 -15.80 -24.94 -3.29
N GLN A 278 -16.35 -23.73 -3.14
CA GLN A 278 -17.78 -23.56 -3.37
C GLN A 278 -18.14 -23.99 -4.81
N LEU A 279 -19.39 -24.40 -5.03
CA LEU A 279 -19.84 -24.77 -6.38
C LEU A 279 -19.68 -23.53 -7.29
N HIS A 280 -18.65 -23.54 -8.14
CA HIS A 280 -18.20 -22.54 -9.14
C HIS A 280 -16.83 -21.87 -8.88
N GLU A 281 -16.10 -22.24 -7.83
CA GLU A 281 -14.69 -21.88 -7.64
C GLU A 281 -13.83 -23.00 -8.27
N THR A 282 -12.90 -22.64 -9.14
CA THR A 282 -12.04 -23.62 -9.87
C THR A 282 -10.56 -23.31 -9.72
N THR A 283 -10.26 -22.25 -8.95
CA THR A 283 -8.93 -21.71 -8.69
C THR A 283 -9.02 -20.78 -7.49
N ASP A 284 -8.31 -21.12 -6.42
CA ASP A 284 -8.42 -20.44 -5.14
C ASP A 284 -7.06 -20.04 -4.57
N GLY A 285 -7.11 -19.05 -3.68
CA GLY A 285 -5.94 -18.42 -3.09
C GLY A 285 -6.16 -18.30 -1.61
N ALA A 286 -5.17 -18.70 -0.82
CA ALA A 286 -5.30 -18.66 0.62
C ALA A 286 -5.06 -17.25 1.15
N TYR A 287 -5.79 -16.90 2.21
CA TYR A 287 -5.54 -15.73 3.03
C TYR A 287 -5.50 -16.11 4.52
N ILE A 288 -4.92 -15.23 5.34
CA ILE A 288 -4.86 -15.35 6.79
C ILE A 288 -5.53 -14.15 7.47
N TYR A 289 -5.91 -14.28 8.75
CA TYR A 289 -6.54 -13.20 9.52
C TYR A 289 -6.31 -13.30 11.06
N PRO A 290 -6.32 -12.16 11.79
CA PRO A 290 -5.98 -12.07 13.21
C PRO A 290 -7.05 -12.63 14.17
N LEU A 291 -8.34 -12.63 13.82
CA LEU A 291 -9.44 -13.40 14.46
C LEU A 291 -10.77 -12.97 13.78
N ARG A 292 -11.58 -13.91 13.27
CA ARG A 292 -12.97 -13.63 12.89
C ARG A 292 -13.89 -14.01 14.05
N ALA A 293 -14.69 -13.07 14.53
CA ALA A 293 -15.50 -13.28 15.73
C ALA A 293 -16.48 -14.45 15.57
N GLY A 294 -16.18 -15.59 16.23
CA GLY A 294 -17.16 -16.64 16.53
C GLY A 294 -17.01 -17.99 15.82
N LEU A 295 -16.05 -18.21 14.92
CA LEU A 295 -15.93 -19.49 14.20
C LEU A 295 -14.50 -20.05 14.05
N ASP A 296 -13.45 -19.21 14.04
CA ASP A 296 -12.10 -19.63 13.59
C ASP A 296 -10.96 -19.32 14.57
N SER A 297 -9.81 -20.01 14.43
CA SER A 297 -8.58 -19.73 15.20
C SER A 297 -7.73 -18.64 14.53
N PRO A 298 -7.07 -17.75 15.29
CA PRO A 298 -6.13 -16.77 14.72
C PRO A 298 -5.05 -17.41 13.86
N GLY A 299 -4.81 -16.84 12.68
CA GLY A 299 -3.79 -17.35 11.75
C GLY A 299 -4.17 -18.65 11.09
N SER A 300 -5.43 -19.08 11.21
CA SER A 300 -6.00 -20.07 10.31
C SER A 300 -6.10 -19.51 8.88
N ARG A 301 -6.08 -20.44 7.92
CA ARG A 301 -6.22 -20.15 6.50
C ARG A 301 -7.64 -20.38 6.06
N ASP A 302 -8.04 -19.56 5.12
CA ASP A 302 -9.31 -19.61 4.42
C ASP A 302 -9.00 -19.29 2.95
N ASP A 303 -9.84 -19.70 2.03
CA ASP A 303 -9.65 -19.56 0.60
C ASP A 303 -10.78 -18.80 -0.06
N ASP A 304 -10.42 -18.06 -1.12
CA ASP A 304 -11.37 -17.28 -1.90
C ASP A 304 -10.82 -17.17 -3.34
N PHE A 305 -11.70 -16.81 -4.26
CA PHE A 305 -11.45 -16.83 -5.69
C PHE A 305 -10.23 -15.98 -6.09
N VAL A 306 -9.31 -16.56 -6.86
CA VAL A 306 -8.18 -15.79 -7.43
C VAL A 306 -8.48 -15.19 -8.80
N ASN A 307 -9.54 -15.64 -9.49
CA ASN A 307 -9.92 -15.17 -10.82
C ASN A 307 -11.44 -15.04 -10.99
N VAL A 308 -11.86 -13.99 -11.70
CA VAL A 308 -13.23 -13.83 -12.19
C VAL A 308 -13.47 -14.85 -13.31
N SER A 309 -14.41 -15.78 -13.14
CA SER A 309 -14.96 -16.51 -14.29
C SER A 309 -15.59 -15.50 -15.26
N THR A 310 -15.19 -15.55 -16.53
CA THR A 310 -15.83 -14.75 -17.60
C THR A 310 -17.20 -15.29 -18.02
N ALA A 311 -17.73 -16.33 -17.38
CA ALA A 311 -19.03 -16.91 -17.71
C ALA A 311 -19.77 -17.42 -16.47
N GLY A 312 -20.80 -16.70 -16.05
CA GLY A 312 -21.73 -17.11 -14.99
C GLY A 312 -22.31 -15.93 -14.22
N PRO A 313 -23.32 -16.14 -13.35
CA PRO A 313 -23.95 -15.10 -12.55
C PRO A 313 -23.01 -14.40 -11.53
N ALA A 314 -21.79 -14.92 -11.35
CA ALA A 314 -20.71 -14.34 -10.52
C ALA A 314 -19.66 -13.53 -11.34
N ALA A 315 -19.89 -13.32 -12.64
CA ALA A 315 -19.01 -12.49 -13.46
C ALA A 315 -19.04 -11.03 -12.98
N GLY A 316 -18.04 -10.61 -12.19
CA GLY A 316 -17.88 -9.21 -11.78
C GLY A 316 -17.33 -8.95 -10.37
N HIS A 317 -17.13 -9.96 -9.53
CA HIS A 317 -16.58 -9.75 -8.18
C HIS A 317 -15.08 -10.07 -8.16
N VAL A 318 -14.24 -9.02 -8.16
CA VAL A 318 -12.81 -9.14 -7.83
C VAL A 318 -12.68 -8.91 -6.34
N VAL A 319 -12.15 -9.90 -5.63
CA VAL A 319 -11.90 -9.79 -4.19
C VAL A 319 -10.53 -9.15 -3.98
N GLU A 320 -10.51 -7.99 -3.33
CA GLU A 320 -9.28 -7.27 -3.03
C GLU A 320 -8.97 -7.31 -1.52
N ARG A 321 -7.72 -7.63 -1.18
CA ARG A 321 -7.24 -7.67 0.20
C ARG A 321 -5.89 -6.98 0.35
N ALA A 322 -5.52 -6.71 1.59
CA ALA A 322 -4.13 -6.52 1.93
C ALA A 322 -3.35 -7.82 1.63
N PHE A 323 -2.02 -7.77 1.61
CA PHE A 323 -1.23 -8.96 1.26
C PHE A 323 0.12 -8.95 1.94
N LEU A 324 0.69 -10.16 2.09
CA LEU A 324 2.01 -10.36 2.65
C LEU A 324 2.97 -10.83 1.56
N CYS A 325 4.12 -10.19 1.44
CA CYS A 325 5.22 -10.67 0.61
C CYS A 325 6.28 -11.35 1.48
N ARG A 326 6.94 -12.39 0.97
CA ARG A 326 8.10 -13.04 1.61
C ARG A 326 9.37 -12.78 0.80
N HIS A 327 10.42 -12.37 1.49
CA HIS A 327 11.79 -12.38 0.99
C HIS A 327 12.59 -13.45 1.73
N ASP A 328 13.25 -14.32 0.98
CA ASP A 328 14.18 -15.30 1.55
C ASP A 328 15.60 -14.88 1.17
N PHE A 329 16.40 -14.49 2.16
CA PHE A 329 17.80 -14.13 1.96
C PHE A 329 18.69 -15.35 1.69
N ARG A 330 18.25 -16.32 0.87
CA ARG A 330 19.13 -17.41 0.45
C ARG A 330 20.26 -16.82 -0.37
N ALA A 331 21.49 -17.17 0.01
CA ALA A 331 22.68 -16.80 -0.73
C ALA A 331 22.48 -17.14 -2.21
N ALA A 332 22.46 -16.11 -3.07
CA ALA A 332 22.65 -16.31 -4.49
C ALA A 332 23.87 -17.23 -4.67
N PRO A 333 23.79 -18.28 -5.52
CA PRO A 333 24.95 -19.10 -5.80
C PRO A 333 26.08 -18.17 -6.22
N ARG A 334 27.25 -18.29 -5.57
CA ARG A 334 28.43 -17.54 -6.00
C ARG A 334 28.61 -17.80 -7.50
N PRO A 335 28.74 -16.75 -8.34
CA PRO A 335 29.13 -16.98 -9.72
C PRO A 335 30.43 -17.78 -9.74
N PRO A 336 30.57 -18.74 -10.67
CA PRO A 336 31.68 -19.67 -10.73
C PRO A 336 33.05 -19.00 -10.85
#